data_AF-E6MSI0-F1
#
_entry.id   AF-E6MSI0-F1
#
_cell.length_a   1.000
_cell.length_b   1.000
_cell.length_c   1.000
_cell.angle_alpha   90.00
_cell.angle_beta   90.00
_cell.angle_gamma   90.00
#
_symmetry.space_group_name_H-M   'P 1'
#
loop_
_entity.id
_entity.type
_entity.pdbx_description
1 polymer ?
#
loop_
_entity_poly.entity_id
_entity_poly.type
_entity_poly.pdbx_seq_one_letter_code
_entity_poly.pdbx_strand_id
1 'polypeptide(L)'
;MSFAVIDDKAVNGLRYEPYVVKSGMSMAANLREAFIESELLSQDYQRAQVLIDTPVMLVPLEEFVAEDAETLYHYTFTGHKTDEILNTILPTQNAVAVYPINKDIKLVLTDHIKDIRIMPLMQPVWNYLHKRSFIGTRNKLFAYFRGKQMEVFSFSKN
;
A
#
# COMPACT_ATOMS: atom_id res chain seq x y z
N MET A 1 -1.64 -13.07 -0.79
CA MET A 1 -0.98 -12.08 -1.67
C MET A 1 -1.71 -12.12 -3.01
N SER A 2 -1.62 -11.10 -3.86
CA SER A 2 -2.23 -11.13 -5.18
C SER A 2 -1.47 -10.28 -6.17
N PHE A 3 -1.59 -10.63 -7.45
CA PHE A 3 -0.91 -9.98 -8.56
C PHE A 3 -1.93 -9.65 -9.65
N ALA A 4 -1.68 -8.57 -10.38
CA ALA A 4 -2.53 -8.19 -11.49
C ALA A 4 -1.73 -7.46 -12.58
N VAL A 5 -2.12 -7.68 -13.83
CA VAL A 5 -1.52 -7.07 -15.02
C VAL A 5 -2.64 -6.69 -15.98
N ILE A 6 -2.44 -5.59 -16.71
CA ILE A 6 -3.31 -5.23 -17.82
C ILE A 6 -3.10 -6.25 -18.95
N ASP A 7 -4.18 -6.91 -19.34
CA ASP A 7 -4.17 -7.91 -20.41
C ASP A 7 -5.43 -7.70 -21.26
N ASP A 8 -5.24 -7.20 -22.48
CA ASP A 8 -6.34 -6.92 -23.43
C ASP A 8 -7.15 -8.17 -23.81
N LYS A 9 -6.59 -9.37 -23.58
CA LYS A 9 -7.27 -10.64 -23.81
C LYS A 9 -8.08 -11.11 -22.61
N ALA A 10 -7.85 -10.54 -21.44
CA ALA A 10 -8.57 -10.88 -20.21
C ALA A 10 -9.93 -10.17 -20.14
N VAL A 11 -10.88 -10.78 -19.41
CA VAL A 11 -12.18 -10.17 -19.14
C VAL A 11 -11.96 -8.89 -18.33
N ASN A 12 -12.49 -7.76 -18.82
CA ASN A 12 -12.28 -6.40 -18.29
C ASN A 12 -10.84 -5.85 -18.40
N GLY A 13 -10.00 -6.44 -19.25
CA GLY A 13 -8.64 -5.93 -19.50
C GLY A 13 -7.65 -6.17 -18.35
N LEU A 14 -7.98 -7.04 -17.40
CA LEU A 14 -7.18 -7.28 -16.20
C LEU A 14 -7.03 -8.79 -15.96
N ARG A 15 -5.80 -9.30 -16.03
CA ARG A 15 -5.47 -10.64 -15.54
C ARG A 15 -5.13 -10.53 -14.06
N TYR A 16 -5.88 -11.24 -13.21
CA TYR A 16 -5.71 -11.25 -11.76
C TYR A 16 -5.34 -12.66 -11.28
N GLU A 17 -4.33 -12.76 -10.42
CA GLU A 17 -3.84 -14.01 -9.87
C GLU A 17 -3.70 -13.92 -8.34
N PRO A 18 -4.55 -14.61 -7.56
CA PRO A 18 -4.35 -14.73 -6.12
C PRO A 18 -3.24 -15.75 -5.80
N TYR A 19 -2.39 -15.43 -4.83
CA TYR A 19 -1.33 -16.30 -4.34
C TYR A 19 -1.57 -16.70 -2.88
N VAL A 20 -1.65 -18.01 -2.64
CA VAL A 20 -1.88 -18.61 -1.31
C VAL A 20 -0.60 -18.54 -0.51
N VAL A 21 -0.61 -17.74 0.56
CA VAL A 21 0.54 -17.58 1.45
C VAL A 21 0.63 -18.77 2.40
N LYS A 22 1.80 -19.41 2.44
CA LYS A 22 2.16 -20.50 3.35
C LYS A 22 2.49 -19.91 4.73
N SER A 23 1.70 -20.28 5.73
CA SER A 23 1.79 -19.73 7.10
C SER A 23 3.08 -20.06 7.85
N GLY A 24 3.79 -21.13 7.46
CA GLY A 24 5.09 -21.51 8.04
C GLY A 24 6.29 -20.73 7.48
N MET A 25 6.07 -19.86 6.50
CA MET A 25 7.12 -19.10 5.82
C MET A 25 6.93 -17.60 6.05
N SER A 26 8.02 -16.84 6.04
CA SER A 26 7.95 -15.38 6.08
C SER A 26 7.28 -14.84 4.81
N MET A 27 6.77 -13.61 4.85
CA MET A 27 6.18 -12.98 3.68
C MET A 27 7.19 -12.79 2.53
N ALA A 28 8.45 -12.49 2.85
CA ALA A 28 9.51 -12.40 1.84
C ALA A 28 9.82 -13.77 1.20
N ALA A 29 9.81 -14.85 1.97
CA ALA A 29 9.99 -16.20 1.43
C ALA A 29 8.82 -16.61 0.52
N ASN A 30 7.59 -16.30 0.93
CA ASN A 30 6.41 -16.48 0.08
C ASN A 30 6.49 -15.66 -1.22
N LEU A 31 6.98 -14.42 -1.15
CA LEU A 31 7.14 -13.59 -2.35
C LEU A 31 8.20 -14.15 -3.31
N ARG A 32 9.33 -14.64 -2.79
CA ARG A 32 10.36 -15.30 -3.62
C ARG A 32 9.79 -16.52 -4.33
N GLU A 33 9.05 -17.35 -3.61
CA GLU A 33 8.41 -18.52 -4.19
C GLU A 33 7.35 -18.14 -5.23
N ALA A 34 6.57 -17.08 -4.99
CA ALA A 34 5.63 -16.56 -5.97
C ALA A 34 6.31 -16.13 -7.28
N PHE A 35 7.49 -15.52 -7.24
CA PHE A 35 8.26 -15.18 -8.45
C PHE A 35 8.75 -16.42 -9.23
N ILE A 36 8.83 -17.59 -8.60
CA ILE A 36 9.23 -18.85 -9.24
C ILE A 36 8.00 -19.58 -9.79
N GLU A 37 6.90 -19.61 -9.04
CA GLU A 37 5.73 -20.45 -9.34
C GLU A 37 4.64 -19.74 -10.16
N SER A 38 4.49 -18.42 -10.01
CA SER A 38 3.42 -17.66 -10.63
C SER A 38 3.67 -17.50 -12.13
N GLU A 39 2.76 -18.01 -12.95
CA GLU A 39 2.80 -17.81 -14.39
C GLU A 39 2.74 -16.32 -14.75
N LEU A 40 1.91 -15.55 -14.02
CA LEU A 40 1.80 -14.11 -14.21
C LEU A 40 3.14 -13.42 -13.92
N LEU A 41 3.79 -13.71 -12.79
CA LEU A 41 5.08 -13.08 -12.42
C LEU A 41 6.29 -13.60 -13.20
N SER A 42 6.17 -14.75 -13.88
CA SER A 42 7.26 -15.31 -14.71
C SER A 42 7.64 -14.43 -15.91
N GLN A 43 6.83 -13.42 -16.23
CA GLN A 43 7.08 -12.47 -17.31
C GLN A 43 8.04 -11.35 -16.86
N ASP A 44 8.82 -10.81 -17.81
CA ASP A 44 9.81 -9.75 -17.55
C ASP A 44 9.17 -8.35 -17.47
N TYR A 45 8.51 -8.05 -16.35
CA TYR A 45 7.95 -6.72 -16.10
C TYR A 45 9.04 -5.72 -15.71
N GLN A 46 9.12 -4.62 -16.44
CA GLN A 46 10.05 -3.54 -16.09
C GLN A 46 9.53 -2.66 -14.94
N ARG A 47 8.22 -2.63 -14.71
CA ARG A 47 7.58 -1.75 -13.72
C ARG A 47 6.51 -2.47 -12.93
N ALA A 48 6.39 -2.15 -11.64
CA ALA A 48 5.28 -2.59 -10.81
C ALA A 48 4.84 -1.54 -9.79
N GLN A 49 3.53 -1.53 -9.52
CA GLN A 49 2.97 -0.84 -8.36
C GLN A 49 2.74 -1.85 -7.25
N VAL A 50 3.32 -1.59 -6.08
CA VAL A 50 3.25 -2.49 -4.92
C VAL A 50 2.37 -1.84 -3.87
N LEU A 51 1.26 -2.49 -3.56
CA LEU A 51 0.34 -2.11 -2.49
C LEU A 51 0.71 -2.85 -1.21
N ILE A 52 1.11 -2.14 -0.17
CA ILE A 52 1.49 -2.74 1.11
C ILE A 52 0.38 -2.54 2.12
N ASP A 53 -0.05 -3.65 2.71
CA ASP A 53 -0.96 -3.67 3.83
C ASP A 53 -0.17 -3.53 5.14
N THR A 54 -0.14 -2.31 5.66
CA THR A 54 0.62 -1.95 6.85
C THR A 54 -0.05 -0.75 7.54
N PRO A 55 0.15 -0.52 8.85
CA PRO A 55 -0.34 0.69 9.50
C PRO A 55 0.27 1.95 8.85
N VAL A 56 -0.55 2.99 8.71
CA VAL A 56 -0.13 4.25 8.09
C VAL A 56 -0.41 5.40 9.04
N MET A 57 0.62 6.21 9.30
CA MET A 57 0.47 7.52 9.94
C MET A 57 0.24 8.56 8.85
N LEU A 58 -0.88 9.27 8.92
CA LEU A 58 -1.15 10.41 8.04
C LEU A 58 -0.72 11.69 8.76
N VAL A 59 0.17 12.46 8.13
CA VAL A 59 0.66 13.75 8.63
C VAL A 59 0.20 14.85 7.67
N PRO A 60 -0.38 15.97 8.14
CA PRO A 60 -0.68 17.10 7.27
C PRO A 60 0.56 17.54 6.48
N LEU A 61 0.40 17.88 5.19
CA LEU A 61 1.54 18.18 4.32
C LEU A 61 2.39 19.34 4.84
N GLU A 62 1.76 20.35 5.44
CA GLU A 62 2.42 21.53 6.02
C GLU A 62 3.17 21.25 7.32
N GLU A 63 2.84 20.17 8.02
CA GLU A 63 3.46 19.76 9.28
C GLU A 63 4.53 18.68 9.08
N PHE A 64 4.68 18.16 7.86
CA PHE A 64 5.59 17.05 7.59
C PHE A 64 7.06 17.49 7.61
N VAL A 65 7.83 16.91 8.52
CA VAL A 65 9.29 17.00 8.60
C VAL A 65 9.88 15.61 8.37
N ALA A 66 10.69 15.46 7.32
CA ALA A 66 11.16 14.15 6.88
C ALA A 66 12.10 13.48 7.91
N GLU A 67 12.92 14.27 8.59
CA GLU A 67 13.87 13.85 9.61
C GLU A 67 13.17 13.28 10.85
N ASP A 68 11.96 13.77 11.17
CA ASP A 68 11.19 13.35 12.33
C ASP A 68 10.25 12.18 12.03
N ALA A 69 10.01 11.88 10.74
CA ALA A 69 8.97 10.95 10.30
C ALA A 69 9.10 9.54 10.89
N GLU A 70 10.33 8.99 10.92
CA GLU A 70 10.59 7.68 11.51
C GLU A 70 10.31 7.66 13.02
N THR A 71 10.78 8.69 13.72
CA THR A 71 10.61 8.81 15.18
C THR A 71 9.12 8.92 15.54
N LEU A 72 8.38 9.78 14.84
CA LEU A 72 6.94 9.95 15.02
C LEU A 72 6.17 8.67 14.70
N TYR A 73 6.57 7.96 13.65
CA TYR A 73 5.97 6.68 13.30
C TYR A 73 6.14 5.65 14.43
N HIS A 74 7.35 5.52 15.00
CA HIS A 74 7.61 4.57 16.10
C HIS A 74 6.96 4.97 17.44
N TYR A 75 6.66 6.26 17.65
CA TYR A 75 5.81 6.67 18.77
C TYR A 75 4.33 6.30 18.57
N THR A 76 3.88 6.23 17.31
CA THR A 76 2.49 5.92 16.97
C THR A 76 2.22 4.42 16.89
N PHE A 77 3.13 3.66 16.29
CA PHE A 77 2.99 2.23 16.06
C PHE A 77 4.16 1.43 16.65
N THR A 78 3.82 0.34 17.33
CA THR A 78 4.81 -0.61 17.89
C THR A 78 5.07 -1.77 16.92
N GLY A 79 6.19 -2.47 17.08
CA GLY A 79 6.49 -3.70 16.33
C GLY A 79 7.26 -3.53 15.01
N HIS A 80 7.54 -2.30 14.56
CA HIS A 80 8.16 -2.00 13.27
C HIS A 80 9.57 -1.39 13.37
N LYS A 81 10.30 -1.66 14.47
CA LYS A 81 11.60 -1.04 14.74
C LYS A 81 12.70 -1.43 13.75
N THR A 82 12.57 -2.58 13.10
CA THR A 82 13.56 -3.11 12.16
C THR A 82 13.20 -2.84 10.70
N ASP A 83 11.96 -2.39 10.46
CA ASP A 83 11.45 -2.09 9.12
C ASP A 83 12.03 -0.77 8.62
N GLU A 84 12.07 -0.59 7.30
CA GLU A 84 12.40 0.69 6.70
C GLU A 84 11.14 1.57 6.66
N ILE A 85 11.24 2.84 7.05
CA ILE A 85 10.12 3.78 6.98
C ILE A 85 10.11 4.49 5.62
N LEU A 86 8.99 4.40 4.92
CA LEU A 86 8.72 5.10 3.68
C LEU A 86 7.74 6.24 3.91
N ASN A 87 7.80 7.25 3.04
CA ASN A 87 6.82 8.32 2.98
C ASN A 87 6.33 8.53 1.55
N THR A 88 5.03 8.80 1.39
CA THR A 88 4.41 9.14 0.11
C THR A 88 3.55 10.39 0.28
N ILE A 89 3.83 11.41 -0.52
CA ILE A 89 3.00 12.62 -0.58
C ILE A 89 1.65 12.25 -1.21
N LEU A 90 0.56 12.71 -0.60
CA LEU A 90 -0.82 12.55 -1.03
C LEU A 90 -1.42 13.92 -1.39
N PRO A 91 -1.19 14.43 -2.62
CA PRO A 91 -1.61 15.78 -2.98
C PRO A 91 -3.12 15.99 -2.86
N THR A 92 -3.90 14.95 -3.20
CA THR A 92 -5.36 15.00 -3.15
C THR A 92 -5.90 15.18 -1.74
N GLN A 93 -5.18 14.70 -0.72
CA GLN A 93 -5.57 14.77 0.69
C GLN A 93 -4.82 15.84 1.47
N ASN A 94 -3.92 16.60 0.83
CA ASN A 94 -3.01 17.54 1.49
C ASN A 94 -2.26 16.92 2.68
N ALA A 95 -1.78 15.69 2.51
CA ALA A 95 -1.15 14.90 3.58
C ALA A 95 0.07 14.11 3.06
N VAL A 96 0.85 13.57 4.00
CA VAL A 96 1.91 12.60 3.75
C VAL A 96 1.56 11.31 4.48
N ALA A 97 1.57 10.19 3.76
CA ALA A 97 1.47 8.86 4.34
C ALA A 97 2.86 8.36 4.75
N VAL A 98 3.05 8.05 6.02
CA VAL A 98 4.27 7.45 6.58
C VAL A 98 3.96 6.02 7.02
N TYR A 99 4.74 5.06 6.52
CA TYR A 99 4.44 3.63 6.69
C TYR A 99 5.70 2.76 6.55
N PRO A 100 5.75 1.58 7.18
CA PRO A 100 6.92 0.73 7.18
C PRO A 100 6.86 -0.29 6.04
N ILE A 101 8.03 -0.70 5.57
CA ILE A 101 8.24 -1.86 4.71
C ILE A 101 9.28 -2.79 5.32
N ASN A 102 8.96 -4.08 5.35
CA ASN A 102 9.94 -5.10 5.70
C ASN A 102 11.08 -5.12 4.67
N LYS A 103 12.32 -5.02 5.13
CA LYS A 103 13.51 -4.90 4.27
C LYS A 103 13.71 -6.11 3.35
N ASP A 104 13.38 -7.31 3.80
CA ASP A 104 13.48 -8.52 2.97
C ASP A 104 12.43 -8.51 1.84
N ILE A 105 11.22 -8.03 2.12
CA ILE A 105 10.20 -7.86 1.07
C ILE A 105 10.69 -6.84 0.04
N LYS A 106 11.20 -5.69 0.49
CA LYS A 106 11.74 -4.67 -0.41
C LYS A 106 12.85 -5.22 -1.29
N LEU A 107 13.80 -5.94 -0.69
CA LEU A 107 14.91 -6.57 -1.41
C LEU A 107 14.41 -7.53 -2.50
N VAL A 108 13.49 -8.43 -2.16
CA VAL A 108 12.92 -9.36 -3.13
C VAL A 108 12.24 -8.62 -4.29
N LEU A 109 11.50 -7.55 -4.01
CA LEU A 109 10.87 -6.75 -5.07
C LEU A 109 11.89 -6.08 -5.99
N THR A 110 12.93 -5.46 -5.42
CA THR A 110 13.95 -4.75 -6.19
C THR A 110 14.87 -5.68 -6.97
N ASP A 111 15.05 -6.92 -6.52
CA ASP A 111 15.84 -7.92 -7.24
C ASP A 111 15.12 -8.43 -8.50
N HIS A 112 13.78 -8.43 -8.49
CA HIS A 112 12.97 -8.97 -9.60
C HIS A 112 12.42 -7.89 -10.54
N ILE A 113 12.19 -6.67 -10.05
CA ILE A 113 11.56 -5.60 -10.83
C ILE A 113 12.35 -4.31 -10.67
N LYS A 114 12.82 -3.74 -11.79
CA LYS A 114 13.73 -2.59 -11.80
C LYS A 114 13.10 -1.30 -11.28
N ASP A 115 11.84 -1.05 -11.62
CA ASP A 115 11.13 0.18 -11.28
C ASP A 115 9.85 -0.15 -10.49
N ILE A 116 9.99 -0.12 -9.17
CA ILE A 116 8.88 -0.36 -8.24
C ILE A 116 8.38 0.93 -7.63
N ARG A 117 7.06 1.09 -7.56
CA ARG A 117 6.39 2.15 -6.81
C ARG A 117 5.62 1.54 -5.67
N ILE A 118 6.14 1.73 -4.46
CA ILE A 118 5.53 1.20 -3.23
C ILE A 118 4.60 2.27 -2.66
N MET A 119 3.35 1.89 -2.37
CA MET A 119 2.40 2.76 -1.70
C MET A 119 1.49 1.99 -0.74
N PRO A 120 0.82 2.68 0.21
CA PRO A 120 -0.14 2.02 1.08
C PRO A 120 -1.30 1.41 0.29
N LEU A 121 -1.74 0.22 0.71
CA LEU A 121 -2.91 -0.46 0.15
C LEU A 121 -4.16 0.44 0.12
N MET A 122 -4.27 1.32 1.10
CA MET A 122 -5.45 2.15 1.32
C MET A 122 -5.45 3.46 0.53
N GLN A 123 -4.33 3.85 -0.09
CA GLN A 123 -4.26 5.08 -0.87
C GLN A 123 -5.31 5.17 -2.00
N PRO A 124 -5.56 4.12 -2.81
CA PRO A 124 -6.67 4.12 -3.77
C PRO A 124 -8.05 4.31 -3.12
N VAL A 125 -8.26 3.72 -1.94
CA VAL A 125 -9.52 3.85 -1.19
C VAL A 125 -9.70 5.28 -0.70
N TRP A 126 -8.66 5.89 -0.12
CA TRP A 126 -8.70 7.30 0.29
C TRP A 126 -9.00 8.24 -0.87
N ASN A 127 -8.40 8.00 -2.04
CA ASN A 127 -8.66 8.78 -3.24
C ASN A 127 -10.13 8.67 -3.69
N TYR A 128 -10.69 7.46 -3.66
CA TYR A 128 -12.09 7.24 -4.00
C TYR A 128 -13.04 7.90 -2.99
N LEU A 129 -12.79 7.73 -1.69
CA LEU A 129 -13.61 8.31 -0.62
C LEU A 129 -13.52 9.84 -0.60
N HIS A 130 -12.35 10.40 -0.86
CA HIS A 130 -12.17 11.84 -1.02
C HIS A 130 -13.05 12.38 -2.17
N LYS A 131 -13.04 11.73 -3.35
CA LYS A 131 -13.94 12.11 -4.47
C LYS A 131 -15.43 12.00 -4.09
N ARG A 132 -15.83 10.95 -3.37
CA ARG A 132 -17.19 10.79 -2.84
C ARG A 132 -17.54 11.85 -1.79
N SER A 133 -16.52 12.40 -1.10
CA SER A 133 -16.72 13.39 -0.04
C SER A 133 -17.26 14.74 -0.53
N PHE A 134 -17.17 15.05 -1.83
CA PHE A 134 -17.72 16.27 -2.43
C PHE A 134 -19.25 16.24 -2.68
N ILE A 135 -19.89 15.06 -2.64
CA ILE A 135 -21.33 14.95 -2.97
C ILE A 135 -22.22 15.44 -1.80
N GLY A 136 -22.67 16.70 -1.84
CA GLY A 136 -23.49 17.29 -0.79
C GLY A 136 -22.67 17.94 0.32
N THR A 137 -23.33 18.76 1.15
CA THR A 137 -22.68 19.79 1.98
C THR A 137 -22.38 19.37 3.42
N ARG A 138 -22.66 18.12 3.78
CA ARG A 138 -22.47 17.60 5.15
C ARG A 138 -21.08 16.98 5.30
N ASN A 139 -20.55 17.03 6.52
CA ASN A 139 -19.38 16.23 6.89
C ASN A 139 -19.70 14.75 6.70
N LYS A 140 -18.71 13.98 6.25
CA LYS A 140 -18.86 12.55 5.98
C LYS A 140 -17.84 11.76 6.77
N LEU A 141 -18.32 10.68 7.36
CA LEU A 141 -17.51 9.66 8.00
C LEU A 141 -17.68 8.37 7.20
N PHE A 142 -16.58 7.81 6.72
CA PHE A 142 -16.56 6.53 6.02
C PHE A 142 -15.87 5.50 6.90
N ALA A 143 -16.42 4.28 6.92
CA ALA A 143 -15.78 3.12 7.52
C ALA A 143 -15.51 2.08 6.42
N TYR A 144 -14.26 1.62 6.32
CA TYR A 144 -13.85 0.56 5.41
C TYR A 144 -13.42 -0.67 6.21
N PHE A 145 -14.09 -1.80 6.00
CA PHE A 145 -13.84 -3.05 6.71
C PHE A 145 -12.97 -3.97 5.86
N ARG A 146 -11.86 -4.46 6.42
CA ARG A 146 -10.99 -5.43 5.78
C ARG A 146 -10.48 -6.46 6.78
N GLY A 147 -10.89 -7.72 6.59
CA GLY A 147 -10.58 -8.80 7.54
C GLY A 147 -11.05 -8.47 8.96
N LYS A 148 -10.11 -8.32 9.88
CA LYS A 148 -10.37 -7.98 11.30
C LYS A 148 -10.11 -6.50 11.64
N GLN A 149 -9.88 -5.66 10.63
CA GLN A 149 -9.58 -4.25 10.80
C GLN A 149 -10.70 -3.37 10.22
N MET A 150 -10.89 -2.22 10.83
CA MET A 150 -11.78 -1.16 10.35
C MET A 150 -10.98 0.13 10.26
N GLU A 151 -11.04 0.77 9.10
CA GLU A 151 -10.43 2.07 8.90
C GLU A 151 -11.51 3.15 8.82
N VAL A 152 -11.28 4.25 9.51
CA VAL A 152 -12.24 5.33 9.68
C VAL A 152 -11.68 6.62 9.11
N PHE A 153 -12.43 7.25 8.21
CA PHE A 153 -12.02 8.48 7.54
C PHE A 153 -13.10 9.53 7.64
N SER A 154 -12.74 10.71 8.15
CA SER A 154 -13.62 11.87 8.16
C SER A 154 -13.20 12.88 7.10
N PHE A 155 -14.18 13.48 6.45
CA PHE A 155 -13.99 14.60 5.53
C PHE A 155 -14.95 15.71 5.93
N SER A 156 -14.41 16.91 6.16
CA SER A 156 -15.18 18.14 6.39
C SER A 156 -15.16 18.98 5.12
N LYS A 157 -16.35 19.41 4.65
CA LYS A 157 -16.55 20.37 3.54
C LYS A 157 -15.34 20.47 2.58
N ASN A 158 -15.18 19.44 1.74
CA ASN A 158 -14.31 19.48 0.57
C ASN A 158 -15.10 19.99 -0.63
#